data_AF-K1PR61-F1
#
_entry.id   AF-K1PR61-F1
#
_cell.length_a   1.000
_cell.length_b   1.000
_cell.length_c   1.000
_cell.angle_alpha   90.00
_cell.angle_beta   90.00
_cell.angle_gamma   90.00
#
_symmetry.space_group_name_H-M   'P 1'
#
loop_
_entity.id
_entity.type
_entity.pdbx_description
1 polymer ?
#
loop_
_entity_poly.entity_id
_entity_poly.type
_entity_poly.pdbx_seq_one_letter_code
_entity_poly.pdbx_strand_id
1 'polypeptide(L)'
;MVALLLLTVLSAVYAADNVKKCHDVNQQACQRMFAKQHDMCDDPCIANICKDTCRYCPVTCYHCDEEATPEACTKEIQCLTTNQLCIAAQRFTTSFHSLFTSGCAEKELCHSLFGFDSTKREVETTINERAYHLHGGCCDSNLCNIHDPSNVSATVDPSSRPPKPTGTNPLLSNTTHQVNKVCKDNDLDTEACRLLNSTDPTICQNNCIATTLCPSFCGTCRQY
;
A
#
# COMPACT_ATOMS: atom_id res chain seq x y z
N MET A 1 5.79 -48.63 1.59
CA MET A 1 4.56 -47.85 1.35
C MET A 1 4.38 -46.62 2.25
N VAL A 2 5.12 -46.47 3.36
CA VAL A 2 4.99 -45.29 4.25
C VAL A 2 5.84 -44.09 3.79
N ALA A 3 6.97 -44.33 3.13
CA ALA A 3 7.90 -43.27 2.70
C ALA A 3 7.38 -42.40 1.52
N LEU A 4 6.53 -42.95 0.65
CA LEU A 4 5.99 -42.24 -0.52
C LEU A 4 4.90 -41.24 -0.16
N LEU A 5 4.14 -41.48 0.92
CA LEU A 5 3.11 -40.55 1.40
C LEU A 5 3.73 -39.29 2.02
N LEU A 6 4.81 -39.42 2.79
CA LEU A 6 5.48 -38.27 3.44
C LEU A 6 6.08 -37.26 2.43
N LEU A 7 6.59 -37.74 1.29
CA LEU A 7 7.15 -36.88 0.24
C LEU A 7 6.08 -36.06 -0.50
N THR A 8 4.85 -36.56 -0.60
CA THR A 8 3.73 -35.80 -1.20
C THR A 8 3.15 -34.73 -0.28
N VAL A 9 3.26 -34.89 1.05
CA VAL A 9 2.82 -33.85 2.00
C VAL A 9 3.84 -32.71 2.08
N LEU A 10 5.14 -33.01 1.96
CA LEU A 10 6.18 -31.98 1.99
C LEU A 10 6.19 -31.07 0.75
N SER A 11 5.74 -31.55 -0.41
CA SER A 11 5.71 -30.76 -1.65
C SER A 11 4.56 -29.74 -1.70
N ALA A 12 3.52 -29.89 -0.86
CA ALA A 12 2.41 -28.94 -0.78
C ALA A 12 2.70 -27.74 0.15
N VAL A 13 3.73 -27.82 1.00
CA VAL A 13 4.04 -26.75 1.99
C VAL A 13 5.06 -25.73 1.46
N TYR A 14 5.77 -26.01 0.37
CA TYR A 14 6.82 -25.12 -0.17
C TYR A 14 6.34 -24.07 -1.18
N ALA A 15 5.03 -23.82 -1.29
CA ALA A 15 4.48 -22.79 -2.17
C ALA A 15 3.88 -21.59 -1.43
N ALA A 16 4.30 -21.32 -0.19
CA ALA A 16 3.97 -20.08 0.50
C ALA A 16 5.14 -19.08 0.40
N ASP A 17 4.81 -17.86 -0.01
CA ASP A 17 5.56 -16.62 0.25
C ASP A 17 6.77 -16.26 -0.63
N ASN A 18 6.60 -16.29 -1.95
CA ASN A 18 7.26 -15.29 -2.80
C ASN A 18 6.24 -14.37 -3.51
N VAL A 19 5.11 -14.06 -2.85
CA VAL A 19 4.36 -12.86 -3.24
C VAL A 19 5.21 -11.69 -2.82
N LYS A 20 5.94 -11.09 -3.78
CA LYS A 20 6.75 -9.90 -3.55
C LYS A 20 5.81 -8.81 -3.05
N LYS A 21 5.82 -8.56 -1.73
CA LYS A 21 4.99 -7.52 -1.10
C LYS A 21 5.22 -6.22 -1.84
N CYS A 22 4.15 -5.54 -2.20
CA CYS A 22 4.24 -4.21 -2.75
C CYS A 22 4.66 -3.27 -1.63
N HIS A 23 5.80 -2.60 -1.82
CA HIS A 23 6.35 -1.62 -0.91
C HIS A 23 7.18 -0.61 -1.73
N ASP A 24 7.53 0.51 -1.11
CA ASP A 24 8.57 1.41 -1.63
C ASP A 24 9.93 0.69 -1.72
N VAL A 25 10.76 1.08 -2.68
CA VAL A 25 12.16 0.60 -2.74
C VAL A 25 12.91 0.99 -1.46
N ASN A 26 12.71 2.23 -0.99
CA ASN A 26 13.16 2.68 0.32
C ASN A 26 12.12 3.66 0.88
N GLN A 27 11.42 3.25 1.93
CA GLN A 27 10.31 4.02 2.52
C GLN A 27 10.77 5.41 2.99
N GLN A 28 11.91 5.50 3.66
CA GLN A 28 12.42 6.79 4.16
C GLN A 28 12.80 7.72 3.01
N ALA A 29 13.45 7.21 1.96
CA ALA A 29 13.76 7.99 0.77
C ALA A 29 12.48 8.53 0.12
N CYS A 30 11.47 7.67 -0.06
CA CYS A 30 10.20 8.05 -0.67
C CYS A 30 9.42 9.08 0.15
N GLN A 31 9.38 8.95 1.47
CA GLN A 31 8.76 9.94 2.35
C GLN A 31 9.48 11.30 2.28
N ARG A 32 10.82 11.30 2.21
CA ARG A 32 11.60 12.54 2.04
C ARG A 32 11.32 13.23 0.72
N MET A 33 11.28 12.46 -0.37
CA MET A 33 10.97 12.98 -1.70
C MET A 33 9.54 13.55 -1.73
N PHE A 34 8.56 12.85 -1.13
CA PHE A 34 7.19 13.32 -1.06
C PHE A 34 7.05 14.63 -0.27
N ALA A 35 7.80 14.77 0.83
CA ALA A 35 7.82 15.99 1.62
C ALA A 35 8.45 17.19 0.88
N LYS A 36 9.31 16.93 -0.11
CA LYS A 36 9.91 17.94 -0.98
C LYS A 36 9.03 18.28 -2.18
N GLN A 37 8.40 17.26 -2.77
CA GLN A 37 7.63 17.36 -4.00
C GLN A 37 6.40 16.45 -3.92
N HIS A 38 5.24 17.03 -3.63
CA HIS A 38 4.00 16.29 -3.45
C HIS A 38 3.41 15.71 -4.75
N ASP A 39 3.67 16.34 -5.89
CA ASP A 39 3.23 15.88 -7.22
C ASP A 39 4.18 14.81 -7.81
N MET A 40 5.20 14.35 -7.07
CA MET A 40 6.13 13.32 -7.54
C MET A 40 5.42 12.02 -7.97
N CYS A 41 4.22 11.75 -7.44
CA CYS A 41 3.43 10.56 -7.74
C CYS A 41 2.70 10.62 -9.09
N ASP A 42 2.69 11.79 -9.74
CA ASP A 42 2.24 11.97 -11.12
C ASP A 42 3.31 11.49 -12.11
N ASP A 43 4.58 11.48 -11.68
CA ASP A 43 5.67 10.95 -12.49
C ASP A 43 5.70 9.40 -12.42
N PRO A 44 5.50 8.69 -13.55
CA PRO A 44 5.53 7.23 -13.59
C PRO A 44 6.84 6.62 -13.10
N CYS A 45 7.96 7.32 -13.27
CA CYS A 45 9.27 6.89 -12.80
C CYS A 45 9.29 6.84 -11.27
N ILE A 46 8.90 7.93 -10.61
CA ILE A 46 8.94 8.04 -9.15
C ILE A 46 7.86 7.17 -8.52
N ALA A 47 6.64 7.18 -9.08
CA ALA A 47 5.52 6.33 -8.67
C ALA A 47 5.88 4.83 -8.59
N ASN A 48 6.72 4.34 -9.52
CA ASN A 48 7.14 2.94 -9.55
C ASN A 48 8.21 2.59 -8.50
N ILE A 49 8.97 3.58 -8.02
CA ILE A 49 9.96 3.43 -6.95
C ILE A 49 9.27 3.56 -5.59
N CYS A 50 8.33 4.50 -5.49
CA CYS A 50 7.62 4.87 -4.27
C CYS A 50 6.16 4.43 -4.30
N LYS A 51 5.93 3.14 -4.59
CA LYS A 51 4.59 2.60 -4.81
C LYS A 51 3.68 2.68 -3.60
N ASP A 52 4.19 2.47 -2.39
CA ASP A 52 3.40 2.54 -1.17
C ASP A 52 3.14 3.99 -0.78
N THR A 53 4.18 4.84 -0.80
CA THR A 53 4.04 6.29 -0.58
C THR A 53 3.05 6.93 -1.56
N CYS A 54 3.05 6.51 -2.83
CA CYS A 54 2.11 6.96 -3.85
C CYS A 54 0.78 6.18 -3.89
N ARG A 55 0.52 5.31 -2.91
CA ARG A 55 -0.72 4.50 -2.78
C ARG A 55 -1.06 3.63 -4.00
N TYR A 56 -0.04 3.20 -4.74
CA TYR A 56 -0.16 2.20 -5.82
C TYR A 56 -0.03 0.76 -5.32
N CYS A 57 0.33 0.56 -4.04
CA CYS A 57 0.27 -0.74 -3.40
C CYS A 57 -1.14 -1.05 -2.86
N PRO A 58 -1.56 -2.33 -2.90
CA PRO A 58 -2.66 -2.78 -2.06
C PRO A 58 -2.36 -2.49 -0.58
N VAL A 59 -3.38 -2.10 0.17
CA VAL A 59 -3.26 -1.84 1.60
C VAL A 59 -2.88 -3.11 2.36
N THR A 60 -2.11 -2.94 3.43
CA THR A 60 -1.86 -3.99 4.42
C THR A 60 -2.88 -3.84 5.53
N CYS A 61 -3.54 -4.92 5.94
CA CYS A 61 -4.61 -4.92 6.94
C CYS A 61 -4.34 -5.97 8.01
N TYR A 62 -4.92 -5.78 9.19
CA TYR A 62 -5.10 -6.88 10.13
C TYR A 62 -6.10 -7.89 9.57
N HIS A 63 -5.85 -9.17 9.78
CA HIS A 63 -6.72 -10.25 9.33
C HIS A 63 -6.82 -11.35 10.36
N CYS A 64 -8.01 -11.44 10.95
CA CYS A 64 -8.36 -12.49 11.90
C CYS A 64 -9.80 -12.93 11.65
N ASP A 65 -10.02 -14.24 11.73
CA ASP A 65 -11.35 -14.81 11.50
C ASP A 65 -12.27 -14.42 12.66
N GLU A 66 -11.88 -14.72 13.90
CA GLU A 66 -12.68 -14.45 15.10
C GLU A 66 -11.77 -14.23 16.32
N GLU A 67 -11.84 -13.04 16.90
CA GLU A 67 -11.10 -12.68 18.10
C GLU A 67 -12.05 -12.17 19.20
N ALA A 68 -11.69 -12.40 20.45
CA ALA A 68 -12.47 -11.92 21.60
C ALA A 68 -12.39 -10.39 21.77
N THR A 69 -11.27 -9.78 21.37
CA THR A 69 -11.06 -8.33 21.36
C THR A 69 -10.33 -7.90 20.09
N PRO A 70 -10.47 -6.64 19.62
CA PRO A 70 -9.75 -6.15 18.44
C PRO A 70 -8.22 -6.24 18.60
N GLU A 71 -7.71 -5.99 19.81
CA GLU A 71 -6.27 -5.93 20.09
C GLU A 71 -5.59 -7.31 20.02
N ALA A 72 -6.36 -8.39 20.13
CA ALA A 72 -5.84 -9.74 19.94
C ALA A 72 -5.48 -10.02 18.47
N CYS A 73 -6.04 -9.25 17.53
CA CYS A 73 -5.76 -9.42 16.12
C CYS A 73 -4.43 -8.79 15.71
N THR A 74 -3.39 -9.62 15.65
CA THR A 74 -2.01 -9.19 15.35
C THR A 74 -1.50 -9.64 13.98
N LYS A 75 -2.26 -10.48 13.28
CA LYS A 75 -1.86 -11.02 11.98
C LYS A 75 -2.08 -9.99 10.87
N GLU A 76 -1.04 -9.70 10.11
CA GLU A 76 -1.07 -8.75 9.00
C GLU A 76 -1.07 -9.45 7.64
N ILE A 77 -1.87 -8.95 6.70
CA ILE A 77 -1.90 -9.40 5.31
C ILE A 77 -1.87 -8.19 4.37
N GLN A 78 -1.19 -8.32 3.23
CA GLN A 78 -1.38 -7.37 2.13
C GLN A 78 -2.56 -7.83 1.28
N CYS A 79 -3.49 -6.92 1.02
CA CYS A 79 -4.62 -7.20 0.15
C CYS A 79 -4.16 -7.55 -1.28
N LEU A 80 -5.01 -8.23 -2.03
CA LEU A 80 -4.65 -8.73 -3.36
C LEU A 80 -4.64 -7.61 -4.41
N THR A 81 -5.54 -6.64 -4.28
CA THR A 81 -5.72 -5.58 -5.28
C THR A 81 -5.78 -4.20 -4.63
N THR A 82 -5.50 -3.17 -5.42
CA THR A 82 -5.65 -1.77 -4.99
C THR A 82 -7.11 -1.33 -4.88
N ASN A 83 -8.07 -2.18 -5.26
CA ASN A 83 -9.50 -1.93 -5.10
C ASN A 83 -10.04 -2.48 -3.77
N GLN A 84 -9.18 -3.12 -2.97
CA GLN A 84 -9.53 -3.62 -1.65
C GLN A 84 -9.20 -2.61 -0.56
N LEU A 85 -10.02 -2.62 0.47
CA LEU A 85 -9.91 -1.81 1.69
C LEU A 85 -9.72 -2.75 2.88
N CYS A 86 -9.19 -2.22 3.98
CA CYS A 86 -9.25 -2.93 5.24
C CYS A 86 -10.68 -2.89 5.77
N ILE A 87 -11.16 -4.00 6.30
CA ILE A 87 -12.47 -4.13 6.94
C ILE A 87 -12.29 -4.63 8.39
N ALA A 88 -13.14 -4.14 9.28
CA ALA A 88 -13.36 -4.70 10.61
C ALA A 88 -14.87 -4.78 10.88
N ALA A 89 -15.31 -5.85 11.52
CA ALA A 89 -16.69 -6.01 11.97
C ALA A 89 -16.75 -6.75 13.31
N GLN A 90 -17.78 -6.44 14.07
CA GLN A 90 -18.14 -7.10 15.31
C GLN A 90 -19.46 -7.86 15.10
N ARG A 91 -19.50 -9.08 15.59
CA ARG A 91 -20.71 -9.89 15.66
C ARG A 91 -20.90 -10.46 17.05
N PHE A 92 -22.11 -10.90 17.36
CA PHE A 92 -22.40 -11.61 18.59
C PHE A 92 -22.57 -13.11 18.33
N THR A 93 -22.09 -13.94 19.26
CA THR A 93 -22.42 -15.36 19.31
C THR A 93 -23.86 -15.56 19.80
N THR A 94 -24.35 -16.81 19.75
CA THR A 94 -25.66 -17.18 20.32
C THR A 94 -25.75 -16.94 21.83
N SER A 95 -24.60 -16.89 22.52
CA SER A 95 -24.50 -16.59 23.94
C SER A 95 -24.25 -15.10 24.22
N PHE A 96 -24.42 -14.24 23.21
CA PHE A 96 -24.22 -12.78 23.30
C PHE A 96 -22.78 -12.35 23.67
N HIS A 97 -21.78 -13.19 23.41
CA HIS A 97 -20.37 -12.78 23.45
C HIS A 97 -19.98 -12.09 22.13
N SER A 98 -19.22 -11.00 22.20
CA SER A 98 -18.67 -10.32 21.04
C SER A 98 -17.52 -11.12 20.42
N LEU A 99 -17.52 -11.17 19.09
CA LEU A 99 -16.39 -11.64 18.30
C LEU A 99 -16.07 -10.59 17.23
N PHE A 100 -14.79 -10.32 17.06
CA PHE A 100 -14.25 -9.35 16.12
C PHE A 100 -13.61 -10.10 14.95
N THR A 101 -13.89 -9.64 13.74
CA THR A 101 -13.34 -10.18 12.49
C THR A 101 -12.76 -9.05 11.66
N SER A 102 -11.68 -9.32 10.93
CA SER A 102 -10.97 -8.32 10.16
C SER A 102 -10.29 -8.91 8.93
N GLY A 103 -10.04 -8.07 7.93
CA GLY A 103 -9.32 -8.49 6.73
C GLY A 103 -9.38 -7.47 5.61
N CYS A 104 -9.39 -7.99 4.37
CA CYS A 104 -9.52 -7.23 3.14
C CYS A 104 -10.92 -7.41 2.55
N ALA A 105 -11.54 -6.33 2.08
CA ALA A 105 -12.81 -6.36 1.38
C ALA A 105 -12.76 -5.51 0.11
N GLU A 106 -13.48 -5.92 -0.93
CA GLU A 106 -13.66 -5.07 -2.12
C GLU A 106 -14.35 -3.76 -1.72
N LYS A 107 -13.92 -2.66 -2.34
CA LYS A 107 -14.46 -1.34 -2.09
C LYS A 107 -16.00 -1.28 -2.26
N GLU A 108 -16.53 -1.98 -3.26
CA GLU A 108 -17.99 -2.08 -3.47
C GLU A 108 -18.73 -2.79 -2.33
N LEU A 109 -18.14 -3.86 -1.78
CA LEU A 109 -18.70 -4.57 -0.62
C LEU A 109 -18.73 -3.66 0.61
N CYS A 110 -17.62 -2.95 0.86
CA CYS A 110 -17.54 -1.96 1.94
C CYS A 110 -18.63 -0.89 1.81
N HIS A 111 -18.84 -0.35 0.61
CA HIS A 111 -19.91 0.63 0.39
C HIS A 111 -21.31 0.04 0.59
N SER A 112 -21.53 -1.21 0.16
CA SER A 112 -22.82 -1.87 0.32
C SER A 112 -23.15 -2.16 1.79
N LEU A 113 -22.15 -2.44 2.62
CA LEU A 113 -22.35 -2.79 4.03
C LEU A 113 -22.43 -1.57 4.95
N PHE A 114 -21.59 -0.55 4.70
CA PHE A 114 -21.41 0.58 5.61
C PHE A 114 -21.83 1.94 5.04
N GLY A 115 -22.15 2.00 3.74
CA GLY A 115 -22.54 3.24 3.07
C GLY A 115 -21.38 4.22 2.82
N PHE A 116 -21.67 5.27 2.03
CA PHE A 116 -20.85 6.47 1.93
C PHE A 116 -21.59 7.59 2.66
N ASP A 117 -21.29 7.87 3.92
CA ASP A 117 -21.73 9.16 4.46
C ASP A 117 -20.72 9.71 5.46
N SER A 118 -19.78 10.50 4.91
CA SER A 118 -18.79 11.30 5.62
C SER A 118 -19.41 12.41 6.50
N THR A 119 -20.74 12.47 6.63
CA THR A 119 -21.43 13.47 7.47
C THR A 119 -22.27 12.89 8.60
N LYS A 120 -22.36 11.55 8.73
CA LYS A 120 -23.14 10.92 9.79
C LYS A 120 -22.25 10.26 10.82
N ARG A 121 -21.73 11.12 11.72
CA ARG A 121 -21.46 10.72 13.10
C ARG A 121 -22.82 10.29 13.66
N GLU A 122 -23.04 8.99 13.80
CA GLU A 122 -24.35 8.36 14.07
C GLU A 122 -25.37 8.54 12.93
N VAL A 123 -25.56 7.48 12.14
CA VAL A 123 -26.70 7.37 11.24
C VAL A 123 -27.95 7.08 12.07
N GLU A 124 -28.58 8.13 12.61
CA GLU A 124 -30.00 8.08 12.94
C GLU A 124 -30.80 8.23 11.62
N THR A 125 -30.92 7.15 10.84
CA THR A 125 -31.82 7.13 9.67
C THR A 125 -33.21 6.66 10.08
N THR A 126 -34.11 7.61 10.15
CA THR A 126 -35.56 7.45 10.14
C THR A 126 -36.05 6.90 8.80
N ILE A 127 -35.78 5.63 8.46
CA ILE A 127 -36.55 4.91 7.43
C ILE A 127 -36.73 3.45 7.88
N ASN A 128 -37.99 3.02 7.88
CA ASN A 128 -38.46 1.70 8.29
C ASN A 128 -37.91 0.54 7.42
N GLU A 129 -36.65 0.15 7.62
CA GLU A 129 -36.16 -1.20 7.33
C GLU A 129 -35.38 -1.66 8.56
N ARG A 130 -35.59 -2.90 9.02
CA ARG A 130 -35.00 -3.42 10.26
C ARG A 130 -33.49 -3.21 10.25
N ALA A 131 -33.06 -2.19 10.99
CA ALA A 131 -31.69 -1.73 11.11
C ALA A 131 -30.85 -2.74 11.91
N TYR A 132 -30.56 -3.89 11.31
CA TYR A 132 -29.41 -4.72 11.67
C TYR A 132 -28.15 -4.00 11.18
N HIS A 133 -27.82 -2.85 11.77
CA HIS A 133 -26.57 -2.17 11.47
C HIS A 133 -25.44 -3.10 11.94
N LEU A 134 -24.70 -3.65 10.97
CA LEU A 134 -23.49 -4.39 11.26
C LEU A 134 -22.52 -3.41 11.92
N HIS A 135 -22.10 -3.70 13.14
CA HIS A 135 -21.12 -2.90 13.85
C HIS A 135 -19.77 -3.11 13.18
N GLY A 136 -19.38 -2.19 12.30
CA GLY A 136 -18.34 -2.44 11.31
C GLY A 136 -17.89 -1.18 10.58
N GLY A 137 -16.76 -1.28 9.88
CA GLY A 137 -16.25 -0.20 9.04
C GLY A 137 -15.16 -0.66 8.08
N CYS A 138 -14.89 0.17 7.07
CA CYS A 138 -13.76 0.00 6.17
C CYS A 138 -12.88 1.24 6.10
N CYS A 139 -11.59 1.06 5.81
CA CYS A 139 -10.60 2.12 5.69
C CYS A 139 -9.50 1.79 4.67
N ASP A 140 -8.77 2.82 4.21
CA ASP A 140 -7.88 2.76 3.04
C ASP A 140 -6.40 3.02 3.35
N SER A 141 -6.02 2.94 4.63
CA SER A 141 -4.63 3.08 5.08
C SER A 141 -4.09 1.78 5.67
N ASN A 142 -2.77 1.62 5.66
CA ASN A 142 -2.14 0.42 6.21
C ASN A 142 -2.51 0.27 7.70
N LEU A 143 -2.96 -0.94 8.07
CA LEU A 143 -3.26 -1.38 9.43
C LEU A 143 -4.34 -0.55 10.14
N CYS A 144 -5.20 0.11 9.37
CA CYS A 144 -6.20 1.04 9.90
C CYS A 144 -7.38 0.35 10.62
N ASN A 145 -7.52 -0.96 10.46
CA ASN A 145 -8.57 -1.78 11.06
C ASN A 145 -8.19 -2.34 12.45
N ILE A 146 -7.38 -1.59 13.20
CA ILE A 146 -6.86 -1.95 14.53
C ILE A 146 -7.84 -1.69 15.68
N HIS A 147 -8.80 -0.76 15.50
CA HIS A 147 -9.69 -0.30 16.57
C HIS A 147 -11.16 -0.57 16.25
N ASP A 148 -11.98 -0.48 17.31
CA ASP A 148 -13.44 -0.58 17.30
C ASP A 148 -14.02 -0.02 15.98
N PRO A 149 -14.83 -0.81 15.26
CA PRO A 149 -15.38 -0.41 13.97
C PRO A 149 -16.15 0.92 13.97
N SER A 150 -16.58 1.41 15.13
CA SER A 150 -17.25 2.71 15.31
C SER A 150 -16.34 3.93 15.10
N ASN A 151 -15.04 3.77 15.31
CA ASN A 151 -14.06 4.88 15.33
C ASN A 151 -13.23 4.99 14.05
N VAL A 152 -13.49 4.14 13.06
CA VAL A 152 -12.80 4.19 11.78
C VAL A 152 -13.38 5.36 10.98
N SER A 153 -12.79 6.54 11.16
CA SER A 153 -13.12 7.73 10.37
C SER A 153 -12.96 7.42 8.88
N ALA A 154 -14.07 7.28 8.18
CA ALA A 154 -14.12 7.22 6.73
C ALA A 154 -13.75 8.61 6.16
N THR A 155 -12.46 8.95 6.19
CA THR A 155 -11.94 10.04 5.37
C THR A 155 -11.91 9.57 3.93
N VAL A 156 -13.04 9.73 3.25
CA VAL A 156 -13.15 9.52 1.81
C VAL A 156 -13.06 10.89 1.13
N ASP A 157 -11.96 11.13 0.43
CA ASP A 157 -12.00 11.82 -0.86
C ASP A 157 -11.42 10.86 -1.92
N PRO A 158 -12.23 10.34 -2.87
CA PRO A 158 -11.76 9.47 -3.93
C PRO A 158 -10.98 10.21 -5.04
N SER A 159 -10.84 11.54 -4.99
CA SER A 159 -10.53 12.33 -6.18
C SER A 159 -9.08 12.80 -6.35
N SER A 160 -8.14 12.40 -5.51
CA SER A 160 -6.72 12.80 -5.66
C SER A 160 -5.79 11.70 -6.17
N ARG A 161 -6.29 10.49 -6.48
CA ARG A 161 -5.44 9.41 -6.99
C ARG A 161 -5.09 9.66 -8.46
N PRO A 162 -3.82 9.87 -8.83
CA PRO A 162 -3.44 9.92 -10.23
C PRO A 162 -3.69 8.54 -10.87
N PRO A 163 -4.12 8.47 -12.14
CA PRO A 163 -4.31 7.21 -12.83
C PRO A 163 -2.98 6.42 -12.84
N LYS A 164 -3.06 5.13 -12.53
CA LYS A 164 -1.92 4.21 -12.54
C LYS A 164 -1.13 4.38 -13.84
N PRO A 165 0.16 4.75 -13.78
CA PRO A 165 0.94 4.92 -14.99
C PRO A 165 1.11 3.58 -15.69
N THR A 166 0.56 3.49 -16.91
CA THR A 166 0.77 2.37 -17.82
C THR A 166 2.06 2.62 -18.60
N GLY A 167 3.18 2.66 -17.88
CA GLY A 167 4.51 2.82 -18.47
C GLY A 167 5.22 1.48 -18.52
N THR A 168 5.39 0.91 -19.71
CA THR A 168 6.38 -0.15 -19.94
C THR A 168 7.76 0.38 -19.53
N ASN A 169 8.44 -0.35 -18.65
CA ASN A 169 9.85 -0.14 -18.35
C ASN A 169 10.63 0.09 -19.66
N PRO A 170 11.34 1.22 -19.85
CA PRO A 170 12.28 1.32 -20.95
C PRO A 170 13.39 0.31 -20.67
N LEU A 171 13.41 -0.76 -21.48
CA LEU A 171 14.52 -1.69 -21.54
C LEU A 171 15.80 -0.92 -21.86
N LEU A 172 16.80 -1.11 -21.02
CA LEU A 172 18.23 -1.05 -21.27
C LEU A 172 18.64 -0.36 -22.59
N SER A 173 18.85 0.96 -22.55
CA SER A 173 19.58 1.67 -23.60
C SER A 173 20.99 1.95 -23.08
N ASN A 174 21.94 1.11 -23.50
CA ASN A 174 23.37 1.38 -23.35
C ASN A 174 23.71 2.68 -24.08
N THR A 175 23.68 3.80 -23.37
CA THR A 175 24.16 5.07 -23.90
C THR A 175 25.36 5.50 -23.07
N THR A 176 26.50 5.46 -23.74
CA THR A 176 27.81 5.93 -23.28
C THR A 176 27.75 7.29 -22.58
N HIS A 177 28.38 7.36 -21.41
CA HIS A 177 28.70 8.58 -20.67
C HIS A 177 29.41 9.62 -21.55
N GLN A 178 28.74 10.72 -21.87
CA GLN A 178 29.34 11.99 -22.30
C GLN A 178 28.57 13.13 -21.60
N VAL A 179 29.09 13.70 -20.50
CA VAL A 179 30.05 14.83 -20.38
C VAL A 179 29.48 16.14 -20.94
N ASN A 180 29.18 17.07 -20.03
CA ASN A 180 28.70 18.47 -20.20
C ASN A 180 27.18 18.74 -20.27
N LYS A 181 26.34 17.93 -19.61
CA LYS A 181 24.98 18.40 -19.28
C LYS A 181 25.00 19.07 -17.90
N VAL A 182 24.62 20.34 -17.85
CA VAL A 182 24.38 21.06 -16.60
C VAL A 182 23.00 20.62 -16.11
N CYS A 183 22.87 20.28 -14.84
CA CYS A 183 21.59 19.87 -14.29
C CYS A 183 20.61 21.05 -14.40
N LYS A 184 19.46 20.84 -15.06
CA LYS A 184 18.40 21.85 -15.09
C LYS A 184 17.81 22.04 -13.69
N ASP A 185 17.75 20.92 -12.95
CA ASP A 185 17.29 20.79 -11.58
C ASP A 185 18.28 19.92 -10.79
N ASN A 186 18.49 20.19 -9.50
CA ASN A 186 19.30 19.36 -8.61
C ASN A 186 18.64 17.99 -8.35
N ASP A 187 19.34 17.07 -7.68
CA ASP A 187 18.68 15.87 -7.11
C ASP A 187 17.40 16.27 -6.38
N LEU A 188 16.33 15.49 -6.56
CA LEU A 188 15.05 15.72 -5.88
C LEU A 188 15.26 15.85 -4.37
N ASP A 189 16.01 14.90 -3.80
CA ASP A 189 16.60 15.00 -2.47
C ASP A 189 17.89 14.18 -2.43
N THR A 190 19.05 14.84 -2.29
CA THR A 190 20.37 14.17 -2.29
C THR A 190 20.49 13.10 -1.20
N GLU A 191 19.84 13.28 -0.05
CA GLU A 191 19.86 12.29 1.02
C GLU A 191 18.95 11.10 0.70
N ALA A 192 17.79 11.32 0.07
CA ALA A 192 16.98 10.24 -0.48
C ALA A 192 17.76 9.41 -1.52
N CYS A 193 18.57 10.04 -2.37
CA CYS A 193 19.44 9.34 -3.32
C CYS A 193 20.49 8.47 -2.61
N ARG A 194 21.09 8.95 -1.50
CA ARG A 194 21.98 8.14 -0.66
C ARG A 194 21.27 6.95 -0.03
N LEU A 195 20.07 7.17 0.50
CA LEU A 195 19.25 6.10 1.09
C LEU A 195 18.88 5.05 0.04
N LEU A 196 18.48 5.45 -1.16
CA LEU A 196 18.22 4.53 -2.28
C LEU A 196 19.48 3.73 -2.63
N ASN A 197 20.64 4.37 -2.73
CA ASN A 197 21.91 3.70 -3.04
C ASN A 197 22.34 2.71 -1.94
N SER A 198 22.01 3.01 -0.68
CA SER A 198 22.27 2.10 0.44
C SER A 198 21.42 0.83 0.38
N THR A 199 20.22 0.93 -0.20
CA THR A 199 19.32 -0.21 -0.41
C THR A 199 19.70 -1.00 -1.65
N ASP A 200 20.01 -0.31 -2.74
CA ASP A 200 20.41 -0.91 -4.01
C ASP A 200 21.55 -0.07 -4.65
N PRO A 201 22.81 -0.57 -4.61
CA PRO A 201 23.96 0.12 -5.21
C PRO A 201 23.88 0.26 -6.74
N THR A 202 22.94 -0.42 -7.39
CA THR A 202 22.75 -0.36 -8.84
C THR A 202 21.73 0.70 -9.26
N ILE A 203 21.22 1.53 -8.34
CA ILE A 203 20.19 2.55 -8.65
C ILE A 203 20.56 3.47 -9.81
N CYS A 204 21.84 3.79 -10.00
CA CYS A 204 22.29 4.65 -11.09
C CYS A 204 22.32 3.97 -12.47
N GLN A 205 22.09 2.66 -12.54
CA GLN A 205 21.85 1.94 -13.79
C GLN A 205 20.39 2.10 -14.25
N ASN A 206 19.48 2.45 -13.33
CA ASN A 206 18.11 2.79 -13.67
C ASN A 206 18.08 4.21 -14.24
N ASN A 207 17.81 4.33 -15.54
CA ASN A 207 17.77 5.63 -16.24
C ASN A 207 16.79 6.61 -15.59
N CYS A 208 15.67 6.13 -15.08
CA CYS A 208 14.67 6.96 -14.41
C CYS A 208 15.27 7.59 -13.13
N ILE A 209 15.92 6.79 -12.28
CA ILE A 209 16.62 7.30 -11.09
C ILE A 209 17.76 8.23 -11.49
N ALA A 210 18.61 7.77 -12.40
CA ALA A 210 19.83 8.47 -12.77
C ALA A 210 19.60 9.79 -13.51
N THR A 211 18.42 10.03 -14.09
CA THR A 211 18.16 11.27 -14.87
C THR A 211 17.07 12.15 -14.30
N THR A 212 16.14 11.58 -13.51
CA THR A 212 14.97 12.30 -12.98
C THR A 212 15.08 12.54 -11.48
N LEU A 213 15.44 11.52 -10.69
CA LEU A 213 15.49 11.65 -9.22
C LEU A 213 16.86 12.12 -8.71
N CYS A 214 17.93 11.51 -9.23
CA CYS A 214 19.28 11.57 -8.68
C CYS A 214 20.34 11.93 -9.74
N PRO A 215 20.13 12.95 -10.60
CA PRO A 215 21.02 13.19 -11.72
C PRO A 215 22.40 13.73 -11.33
N SER A 216 22.51 14.50 -10.24
CA SER A 216 23.79 14.93 -9.69
C SER A 216 24.48 13.77 -8.96
N PHE A 217 23.75 13.04 -8.12
CA PHE A 217 24.27 11.90 -7.37
C PHE A 217 24.82 10.79 -8.28
N CYS A 218 24.10 10.48 -9.38
CA CYS A 218 24.51 9.48 -10.36
C CYS A 218 25.48 10.02 -11.43
N GLY A 219 25.85 11.31 -11.35
CA GLY A 219 26.83 11.92 -12.26
C GLY A 219 26.37 12.01 -13.72
N THR A 220 25.06 11.99 -14.00
CA THR A 220 24.51 12.18 -15.35
C THR A 220 24.50 13.66 -15.76
N CYS A 221 24.62 14.57 -14.80
CA CYS A 221 24.87 15.99 -15.03
C CYS A 221 25.80 16.58 -13.96
N ARG A 222 26.32 17.78 -14.20
CA ARG A 222 27.12 18.54 -13.22
C ARG A 222 26.34 19.72 -12.66
N GLN A 223 26.47 19.93 -11.35
CA GLN A 223 26.03 21.15 -10.66
C GLN A 223 27.06 22.27 -10.88
N TYR A 224 26.59 23.52 -10.98
CA TYR A 224 27.45 24.72 -10.97
C TYR A 224 27.65 25.24 -9.56
#